data_AF-A0A6G9YI80-F1
#
_entry.id   AF-A0A6G9YI80-F1
#
_cell.length_a   1.000
_cell.length_b   1.000
_cell.length_c   1.000
_cell.angle_alpha   90.00
_cell.angle_beta   90.00
_cell.angle_gamma   90.00
#
_symmetry.space_group_name_H-M   'P 1'
#
loop_
_entity.id
_entity.type
_entity.pdbx_description
1 polymer ?
#
loop_
_entity_poly.entity_id
_entity_poly.type
_entity_poly.pdbx_seq_one_letter_code
_entity_poly.pdbx_strand_id
1 'polypeptide(L)'
;MKLARGFSVISSKQHERSVRRRTRVVRAAAVLATITTLALSPATVSARPADPPYPIGGAIKVEYDETGGFDFFGNATNPESDAARGGRWQAFEKNSSIYWHPSVTNGHAHQIGGRIRDKWGELGWENGTLKYPTTREQPTRKPGRFNEFEGGSIYYSSATDAHNIWGLIRDKWASLDWENGRLGFPTSDEFGTRDNGAGQHMEGGELYYSPSGGVHPVWGAIRDQWVNAGYENGKYGYPISDEVDGGDYNNKKYEGKCQYFEHDVITWNFTRGLYDKLNSSVYVGPAGTQLGLFNRSKYVAEVQNAVDQWNSKGKVKVVMPGVENPVLQVVDVNITDADFVGQYVPGSQIRLNSHFMDDPYYVGARDRNVVLHEMGHALSLNHSCTYNIMDAVVSEQQEFGLLDNSSYQAMWG
;
A
#
# COMPACT_ATOMS: atom_id res chain seq x y z
N MET A 1 -26.35 -51.36 0.08
CA MET A 1 -26.71 -52.78 0.26
C MET A 1 -25.44 -53.56 0.61
N LYS A 2 -25.46 -54.34 1.71
CA LYS A 2 -24.46 -55.33 2.22
C LYS A 2 -22.97 -55.19 1.78
N LEU A 3 -22.03 -54.88 2.69
CA LEU A 3 -21.36 -55.81 3.65
C LEU A 3 -20.59 -56.99 3.01
N ALA A 4 -19.26 -56.88 2.99
CA ALA A 4 -18.24 -57.94 3.11
C ALA A 4 -16.84 -57.24 3.13
N ARG A 5 -15.76 -57.71 3.79
CA ARG A 5 -15.40 -59.02 4.37
C ARG A 5 -14.70 -58.84 5.73
N GLY A 6 -14.74 -59.89 6.58
CA GLY A 6 -13.88 -60.04 7.76
C GLY A 6 -12.84 -61.15 7.60
N PHE A 7 -12.45 -61.78 8.73
CA PHE A 7 -11.36 -62.76 8.96
C PHE A 7 -9.95 -62.13 9.15
N SER A 8 -9.11 -62.54 10.11
CA SER A 8 -9.31 -63.46 11.25
C SER A 8 -8.25 -63.32 12.36
N VAL A 9 -8.73 -63.37 13.61
CA VAL A 9 -8.16 -63.95 14.86
C VAL A 9 -6.75 -64.58 14.78
N ILE A 10 -5.82 -64.25 15.70
CA ILE A 10 -5.28 -65.03 16.87
C ILE A 10 -4.03 -64.26 17.39
N SER A 11 -3.66 -64.06 18.68
CA SER A 11 -4.21 -64.46 20.00
C SER A 11 -3.74 -63.52 21.17
N SER A 12 -4.34 -63.72 22.35
CA SER A 12 -3.82 -63.70 23.76
C SER A 12 -2.55 -62.87 24.16
N LYS A 13 -2.46 -62.19 25.32
CA LYS A 13 -2.87 -62.64 26.69
C LYS A 13 -3.17 -61.49 27.70
N GLN A 14 -4.30 -61.66 28.41
CA GLN A 14 -4.63 -61.31 29.81
C GLN A 14 -4.61 -59.83 30.28
N HIS A 15 -5.62 -59.25 30.96
CA HIS A 15 -6.38 -59.64 32.19
C HIS A 15 -5.48 -59.72 33.46
N GLU A 16 -5.84 -59.22 34.65
CA GLU A 16 -7.07 -58.52 35.10
C GLU A 16 -6.87 -57.71 36.40
N ARG A 17 -7.91 -56.93 36.74
CA ARG A 17 -8.23 -56.19 37.97
C ARG A 17 -7.62 -56.65 39.31
N SER A 18 -7.32 -55.67 40.19
CA SER A 18 -7.56 -55.80 41.64
C SER A 18 -7.72 -54.44 42.34
N VAL A 19 -8.78 -54.28 43.14
CA VAL A 19 -9.05 -53.11 43.99
C VAL A 19 -8.83 -53.49 45.44
N ARG A 20 -8.04 -52.71 46.21
CA ARG A 20 -8.16 -52.70 47.69
C ARG A 20 -7.61 -51.41 48.34
N ARG A 21 -8.43 -50.84 49.23
CA ARG A 21 -8.08 -49.72 50.12
C ARG A 21 -6.82 -50.03 50.95
N ARG A 22 -5.96 -49.01 51.14
CA ARG A 22 -5.17 -48.86 52.39
C ARG A 22 -5.12 -47.40 52.82
N THR A 23 -5.84 -47.10 53.89
CA THR A 23 -5.74 -45.85 54.65
C THR A 23 -4.35 -45.73 55.26
N ARG A 24 -3.67 -44.58 55.14
CA ARG A 24 -2.55 -44.20 56.03
C ARG A 24 -2.68 -42.75 56.46
N VAL A 25 -2.45 -42.55 57.75
CA VAL A 25 -2.60 -41.30 58.50
C VAL A 25 -1.63 -40.24 58.01
N VAL A 26 -2.13 -39.04 57.69
CA VAL A 26 -1.30 -37.84 57.54
C VAL A 26 -1.07 -37.25 58.93
N ARG A 27 0.19 -37.11 59.34
CA ARG A 27 0.55 -36.36 60.56
C ARG A 27 0.39 -34.87 60.28
N ALA A 28 -0.36 -34.19 61.14
CA ALA A 28 -0.45 -32.73 61.10
C ALA A 28 0.91 -32.11 61.45
N ALA A 29 1.46 -31.30 60.55
CA ALA A 29 2.53 -30.36 60.83
C ALA A 29 1.89 -28.97 60.91
N ALA A 30 1.85 -28.38 62.11
CA ALA A 30 1.37 -27.02 62.30
C ALA A 30 2.43 -26.04 61.79
N VAL A 31 2.18 -25.43 60.63
CA VAL A 31 2.91 -24.25 60.18
C VAL A 31 2.09 -23.03 60.60
N LEU A 32 2.67 -22.14 61.41
CA LEU A 32 2.04 -20.85 61.71
C LEU A 32 1.94 -20.05 60.41
N ALA A 33 0.72 -19.83 59.93
CA ALA A 33 0.45 -18.80 58.94
C ALA A 33 0.57 -17.44 59.64
N THR A 34 1.72 -16.77 59.50
CA THR A 34 1.83 -15.34 59.77
C THR A 34 0.91 -14.62 58.80
N ILE A 35 -0.24 -14.15 59.31
CA ILE A 35 -1.11 -13.24 58.56
C ILE A 35 -0.35 -11.92 58.44
N THR A 36 0.37 -11.75 57.34
CA THR A 36 0.77 -10.41 56.89
C THR A 36 -0.50 -9.73 56.43
N THR A 37 -1.11 -8.94 57.30
CA THR A 37 -2.07 -7.92 56.86
C THR A 37 -1.33 -6.97 55.94
N LEU A 38 -1.44 -7.19 54.63
CA LEU A 38 -1.30 -6.08 53.70
C LEU A 38 -2.39 -5.08 54.10
N ALA A 39 -1.96 -4.02 54.78
CA ALA A 39 -2.76 -2.81 54.76
C ALA A 39 -2.86 -2.43 53.28
N LEU A 40 -4.05 -2.55 52.70
CA LEU A 40 -4.36 -1.68 51.58
C LEU A 40 -4.24 -0.27 52.16
N SER A 41 -3.16 0.43 51.82
CA SER A 41 -3.18 1.88 51.87
C SER A 41 -4.47 2.31 51.18
N PRO A 42 -5.35 3.08 51.82
CA PRO A 42 -6.44 3.69 51.07
C PRO A 42 -5.79 4.43 49.91
N ALA A 43 -6.26 4.16 48.68
CA ALA A 43 -5.85 4.98 47.55
C ALA A 43 -6.10 6.43 47.96
N THR A 44 -5.04 7.23 47.97
CA THR A 44 -5.15 8.66 48.26
C THR A 44 -5.87 9.29 47.08
N VAL A 45 -7.20 9.22 47.09
CA VAL A 45 -8.05 10.12 46.34
C VAL A 45 -7.62 11.50 46.77
N SER A 46 -6.90 12.20 45.89
CA SER A 46 -6.49 13.58 46.10
C SER A 46 -7.76 14.36 46.42
N ALA A 47 -7.86 14.85 47.66
CA ALA A 47 -9.06 15.54 48.10
C ALA A 47 -9.20 16.79 47.25
N ARG A 48 -10.27 16.82 46.43
CA ARG A 48 -10.61 17.97 45.58
C ARG A 48 -10.50 19.25 46.41
N PRO A 49 -9.84 20.32 45.93
CA PRO A 49 -9.81 21.59 46.63
C PRO A 49 -11.22 21.99 47.07
N ALA A 50 -11.36 22.52 48.29
CA ALA A 50 -12.65 23.00 48.77
C ALA A 50 -13.17 24.09 47.82
N ASP A 51 -14.36 23.85 47.28
CA ASP A 51 -15.08 24.70 46.32
C ASP A 51 -14.24 25.17 45.11
N PRO A 52 -14.03 24.32 44.09
CA PRO A 52 -13.43 24.76 42.83
C PRO A 52 -14.31 25.85 42.19
N PRO A 53 -13.71 26.85 41.51
CA PRO A 53 -14.39 28.07 41.09
C PRO A 53 -15.57 27.83 40.15
N TYR A 54 -15.55 26.72 39.40
CA TYR A 54 -16.64 26.29 38.53
C TYR A 54 -17.00 24.82 38.81
N PRO A 55 -18.28 24.51 39.05
CA PRO A 55 -18.73 23.13 39.18
C PRO A 55 -18.59 22.38 37.85
N ILE A 56 -18.48 21.06 37.95
CA ILE A 56 -18.37 20.13 36.81
C ILE A 56 -19.54 19.15 36.97
N GLY A 57 -20.43 19.09 35.98
CA GLY A 57 -21.71 18.38 36.05
C GLY A 57 -22.02 17.54 34.81
N GLY A 58 -23.17 16.85 34.84
CA GLY A 58 -23.70 16.12 33.69
C GLY A 58 -22.73 15.12 33.05
N ALA A 59 -22.81 14.99 31.73
CA ALA A 59 -21.94 14.13 30.94
C ALA A 59 -20.47 14.61 30.94
N ILE A 60 -20.23 15.92 31.08
CA ILE A 60 -18.86 16.48 31.20
C ILE A 60 -18.17 15.95 32.45
N LYS A 61 -18.89 15.79 33.57
CA LYS A 61 -18.35 15.18 34.79
C LYS A 61 -18.01 13.69 34.60
N VAL A 62 -18.80 12.95 33.82
CA VAL A 62 -18.54 11.53 33.55
C VAL A 62 -17.21 11.38 32.82
N GLU A 63 -17.01 12.10 31.72
CA GLU A 63 -15.74 12.11 30.97
C GLU A 63 -14.57 12.62 31.84
N TYR A 64 -14.79 13.65 32.66
CA TYR A 64 -13.79 14.17 33.60
C TYR A 64 -13.34 13.08 34.59
N ASP A 65 -14.27 12.39 35.25
CA ASP A 65 -13.96 11.34 36.22
C ASP A 65 -13.24 10.15 35.55
N GLU A 66 -13.73 9.71 34.38
CA GLU A 66 -13.19 8.56 33.63
C GLU A 66 -11.79 8.80 33.05
N THR A 67 -11.47 10.03 32.67
CA THR A 67 -10.16 10.40 32.09
C THR A 67 -9.15 10.83 33.18
N GLY A 68 -9.46 10.59 34.46
CA GLY A 68 -8.51 10.73 35.59
C GLY A 68 -8.73 11.96 36.48
N GLY A 69 -9.79 12.71 36.26
CA GLY A 69 -10.25 13.79 37.12
C GLY A 69 -9.20 14.87 37.38
N PHE A 70 -9.08 15.31 38.63
CA PHE A 70 -8.23 16.45 39.01
C PHE A 70 -6.75 16.25 38.67
N ASP A 71 -6.25 15.02 38.74
CA ASP A 71 -4.85 14.71 38.45
C ASP A 71 -4.54 14.83 36.95
N PHE A 72 -5.53 14.59 36.07
CA PHE A 72 -5.40 14.82 34.62
C PHE A 72 -5.76 16.25 34.19
N PHE A 73 -6.87 16.81 34.67
CA PHE A 73 -7.45 18.07 34.18
C PHE A 73 -7.08 19.31 35.01
N GLY A 74 -6.92 19.16 36.33
CA GLY A 74 -6.97 20.29 37.27
C GLY A 74 -8.40 20.78 37.50
N ASN A 75 -8.56 22.01 37.97
CA ASN A 75 -9.87 22.65 38.06
C ASN A 75 -10.41 23.02 36.66
N ALA A 76 -11.73 23.15 36.56
CA ALA A 76 -12.35 23.86 35.44
C ALA A 76 -12.00 25.35 35.49
N THR A 77 -11.81 25.98 34.33
CA THR A 77 -11.41 27.39 34.18
C THR A 77 -12.55 28.31 33.72
N ASN A 78 -13.70 27.73 33.34
CA ASN A 78 -14.95 28.43 33.05
C ASN A 78 -16.17 27.62 33.57
N PRO A 79 -17.36 28.25 33.70
CA PRO A 79 -18.61 27.51 33.86
C PRO A 79 -18.87 26.60 32.65
N GLU A 80 -19.66 25.53 32.83
CA GLU A 80 -20.22 24.81 31.68
C GLU A 80 -20.95 25.80 30.75
N SER A 81 -20.46 25.93 29.54
CA SER A 81 -20.81 27.00 28.60
C SER A 81 -21.53 26.42 27.38
N ASP A 82 -22.41 27.21 26.74
CA ASP A 82 -22.99 26.85 25.45
C ASP A 82 -21.89 26.70 24.38
N ALA A 83 -22.00 25.65 23.57
CA ALA A 83 -21.30 25.47 22.30
C ALA A 83 -22.32 25.45 21.15
N ALA A 84 -21.86 25.52 19.90
CA ALA A 84 -22.75 25.59 18.74
C ALA A 84 -23.75 24.43 18.65
N ARG A 85 -24.85 24.62 17.91
CA ARG A 85 -25.88 23.59 17.63
C ARG A 85 -26.58 23.00 18.87
N GLY A 86 -26.34 23.53 20.08
CA GLY A 86 -26.96 23.07 21.33
C GLY A 86 -26.08 22.15 22.18
N GLY A 87 -24.78 22.08 21.91
CA GLY A 87 -23.83 21.39 22.78
C GLY A 87 -23.39 22.23 23.98
N ARG A 88 -22.50 21.62 24.78
CA ARG A 88 -21.93 22.18 26.02
C ARG A 88 -20.43 21.92 26.04
N TRP A 89 -19.69 22.78 26.71
CA TRP A 89 -18.25 22.57 26.90
C TRP A 89 -17.72 23.18 28.20
N GLN A 90 -16.55 22.70 28.62
CA GLN A 90 -15.78 23.26 29.73
C GLN A 90 -14.28 23.08 29.45
N ALA A 91 -13.47 24.07 29.80
CA ALA A 91 -12.01 24.01 29.78
C ALA A 91 -11.43 23.81 31.19
N PHE A 92 -10.20 23.31 31.23
CA PHE A 92 -9.50 22.90 32.44
C PHE A 92 -8.05 23.40 32.45
N GLU A 93 -7.48 23.55 33.64
CA GLU A 93 -6.13 24.13 33.86
C GLU A 93 -5.03 23.44 33.04
N LYS A 94 -5.08 22.11 32.88
CA LYS A 94 -4.03 21.30 32.21
C LYS A 94 -4.25 21.17 30.70
N ASN A 95 -4.34 22.32 30.02
CA ASN A 95 -4.57 22.49 28.56
C ASN A 95 -5.48 21.43 27.92
N SER A 96 -6.66 21.25 28.52
CA SER A 96 -7.67 20.29 28.07
C SER A 96 -9.06 20.94 28.08
N SER A 97 -9.96 20.40 27.27
CA SER A 97 -11.37 20.74 27.32
C SER A 97 -12.20 19.48 27.11
N ILE A 98 -13.42 19.50 27.63
CA ILE A 98 -14.41 18.45 27.42
C ILE A 98 -15.59 19.08 26.70
N TYR A 99 -16.00 18.48 25.59
CA TYR A 99 -17.15 18.90 24.78
C TYR A 99 -18.22 17.82 24.75
N TRP A 100 -19.47 18.25 24.71
CA TRP A 100 -20.66 17.40 24.71
C TRP A 100 -21.69 17.92 23.72
N HIS A 101 -22.41 17.00 23.06
CA HIS A 101 -23.57 17.36 22.23
C HIS A 101 -24.62 16.24 22.29
N PRO A 102 -25.92 16.54 22.47
CA PRO A 102 -26.93 15.51 22.76
C PRO A 102 -27.13 14.49 21.65
N SER A 103 -26.88 14.86 20.39
CA SER A 103 -27.00 13.97 19.22
C SER A 103 -25.67 13.36 18.75
N VAL A 104 -24.54 13.66 19.41
CA VAL A 104 -23.23 13.11 19.03
C VAL A 104 -22.89 12.00 20.01
N THR A 105 -22.53 10.82 19.49
CA THR A 105 -22.18 9.65 20.32
C THR A 105 -23.17 9.41 21.47
N ASN A 106 -24.48 9.42 21.20
CA ASN A 106 -25.56 9.23 22.19
C ASN A 106 -25.50 10.17 23.42
N GLY A 107 -24.91 11.36 23.29
CA GLY A 107 -24.76 12.29 24.41
C GLY A 107 -23.62 11.93 25.37
N HIS A 108 -22.62 11.16 24.94
CA HIS A 108 -21.33 11.09 25.61
C HIS A 108 -20.54 12.39 25.37
N ALA A 109 -19.78 12.82 26.38
CA ALA A 109 -18.83 13.94 26.28
C ALA A 109 -17.43 13.38 26.01
N HIS A 110 -16.55 14.16 25.39
CA HIS A 110 -15.19 13.73 25.01
C HIS A 110 -14.14 14.76 25.41
N GLN A 111 -12.98 14.29 25.87
CA GLN A 111 -11.80 15.11 26.13
C GLN A 111 -11.00 15.38 24.84
N ILE A 112 -10.49 16.60 24.72
CA ILE A 112 -9.52 17.03 23.70
C ILE A 112 -8.46 17.88 24.39
N GLY A 113 -7.18 17.61 24.16
CA GLY A 113 -6.06 18.28 24.82
C GLY A 113 -4.92 18.67 23.89
N GLY A 114 -3.99 19.45 24.44
CA GLY A 114 -2.69 19.75 23.81
C GLY A 114 -2.78 20.27 22.37
N ARG A 115 -1.84 19.84 21.52
CA ARG A 115 -1.73 20.28 20.12
C ARG A 115 -2.96 19.92 19.28
N ILE A 116 -3.65 18.81 19.58
CA ILE A 116 -4.87 18.43 18.90
C ILE A 116 -5.99 19.45 19.18
N ARG A 117 -6.13 19.85 20.44
CA ARG A 117 -7.07 20.90 20.85
C ARG A 117 -6.73 22.25 20.19
N ASP A 118 -5.45 22.61 20.16
CA ASP A 118 -5.00 23.86 19.54
C ASP A 118 -5.32 23.88 18.03
N LYS A 119 -4.97 22.81 17.29
CA LYS A 119 -5.27 22.64 15.85
C LYS A 119 -6.78 22.66 15.58
N TRP A 120 -7.58 21.99 16.41
CA TRP A 120 -9.04 22.06 16.27
C TRP A 120 -9.57 23.50 16.44
N GLY A 121 -8.94 24.28 17.32
CA GLY A 121 -9.24 25.70 17.48
C GLY A 121 -8.82 26.59 16.31
N GLU A 122 -7.66 26.32 15.70
CA GLU A 122 -7.24 26.95 14.44
C GLU A 122 -8.26 26.67 13.31
N LEU A 123 -8.89 25.50 13.33
CA LEU A 123 -9.92 25.06 12.38
C LEU A 123 -11.35 25.51 12.74
N GLY A 124 -11.52 26.36 13.76
CA GLY A 124 -12.83 26.95 14.11
C GLY A 124 -13.67 26.15 15.12
N TRP A 125 -13.06 25.24 15.89
CA TRP A 125 -13.72 24.43 16.91
C TRP A 125 -14.94 23.66 16.36
N GLU A 126 -16.03 23.58 17.13
CA GLU A 126 -17.26 22.87 16.75
C GLU A 126 -18.08 23.60 15.66
N ASN A 127 -17.71 24.84 15.33
CA ASN A 127 -18.26 25.60 14.20
C ASN A 127 -17.52 25.30 12.88
N GLY A 128 -16.32 24.72 12.95
CA GLY A 128 -15.51 24.31 11.81
C GLY A 128 -15.98 23.00 11.15
N THR A 129 -15.30 22.62 10.07
CA THR A 129 -15.62 21.41 9.26
C THR A 129 -15.64 20.13 10.08
N LEU A 130 -14.74 20.00 11.06
CA LEU A 130 -14.65 18.83 11.94
C LEU A 130 -15.86 18.69 12.88
N LYS A 131 -16.47 19.81 13.29
CA LYS A 131 -17.58 19.88 14.26
C LYS A 131 -17.21 19.21 15.60
N TYR A 132 -18.10 18.45 16.22
CA TYR A 132 -17.88 17.86 17.55
C TYR A 132 -16.95 16.64 17.54
N PRO A 133 -16.15 16.43 18.61
CA PRO A 133 -15.43 15.19 18.83
C PRO A 133 -16.37 13.99 18.98
N THR A 134 -15.94 12.84 18.47
CA THR A 134 -16.60 11.53 18.63
C THR A 134 -15.78 10.55 19.47
N THR A 135 -14.54 10.90 19.81
CA THR A 135 -13.73 10.18 20.79
C THR A 135 -12.98 11.16 21.69
N ARG A 136 -12.64 10.72 22.91
CA ARG A 136 -11.54 11.32 23.67
C ARG A 136 -10.19 11.12 22.97
N GLU A 137 -9.14 11.78 23.45
CA GLU A 137 -7.79 11.64 22.88
C GLU A 137 -7.27 10.20 23.07
N GLN A 138 -6.91 9.54 21.97
CA GLN A 138 -6.49 8.14 21.95
C GLN A 138 -5.04 7.99 21.47
N PRO A 139 -4.29 6.98 21.95
CA PRO A 139 -2.98 6.63 21.40
C PRO A 139 -3.10 5.97 20.02
N THR A 140 -2.25 6.37 19.08
CA THR A 140 -2.00 5.63 17.83
C THR A 140 -1.09 4.42 18.09
N ARG A 141 -0.93 3.52 17.09
CA ARG A 141 -0.04 2.35 17.23
C ARG A 141 1.43 2.74 17.08
N LYS A 142 1.75 3.68 16.19
CA LYS A 142 3.02 4.44 16.24
C LYS A 142 2.97 5.50 17.36
N PRO A 143 4.11 6.00 17.88
CA PRO A 143 4.11 7.04 18.92
C PRO A 143 3.41 8.33 18.47
N GLY A 144 2.19 8.53 18.97
CA GLY A 144 1.32 9.66 18.59
C GLY A 144 -0.01 9.62 19.33
N ARG A 145 -0.89 10.56 18.98
CA ARG A 145 -2.24 10.76 19.54
C ARG A 145 -3.22 11.15 18.44
N PHE A 146 -4.50 10.90 18.65
CA PHE A 146 -5.56 11.38 17.76
C PHE A 146 -6.89 11.59 18.49
N ASN A 147 -7.72 12.46 17.93
CA ASN A 147 -9.16 12.52 18.20
C ASN A 147 -9.92 12.33 16.89
N GLU A 148 -11.02 11.59 16.93
CA GLU A 148 -12.03 11.61 15.86
C GLU A 148 -13.10 12.66 16.15
N PHE A 149 -13.71 13.17 15.08
CA PHE A 149 -14.75 14.20 15.07
C PHE A 149 -15.83 13.84 14.03
N GLU A 150 -17.03 14.43 14.11
CA GLU A 150 -18.13 14.19 13.14
C GLU A 150 -17.68 14.39 11.67
N GLY A 151 -16.74 15.31 11.43
CA GLY A 151 -16.23 15.67 10.10
C GLY A 151 -14.86 15.11 9.72
N GLY A 152 -14.22 14.26 10.54
CA GLY A 152 -12.88 13.74 10.25
C GLY A 152 -12.09 13.40 11.51
N SER A 153 -10.78 13.64 11.47
CA SER A 153 -9.88 13.35 12.60
C SER A 153 -8.70 14.30 12.61
N ILE A 154 -8.12 14.55 13.80
CA ILE A 154 -6.83 15.22 13.95
C ILE A 154 -5.85 14.23 14.56
N TYR A 155 -4.70 14.07 13.92
CA TYR A 155 -3.60 13.23 14.38
C TYR A 155 -2.41 14.12 14.78
N TYR A 156 -1.72 13.74 15.84
CA TYR A 156 -0.52 14.38 16.36
C TYR A 156 0.62 13.37 16.51
N SER A 157 1.80 13.74 16.04
CA SER A 157 3.07 13.10 16.42
C SER A 157 4.09 14.18 16.81
N SER A 158 5.12 13.81 17.58
CA SER A 158 6.21 14.73 17.91
C SER A 158 7.09 15.12 16.71
N ALA A 159 6.98 14.41 15.59
CA ALA A 159 7.74 14.67 14.36
C ALA A 159 6.97 15.56 13.37
N THR A 160 5.64 15.48 13.37
CA THR A 160 4.75 16.13 12.39
C THR A 160 3.88 17.24 12.97
N ASP A 161 3.83 17.41 14.30
CA ASP A 161 2.79 18.20 14.98
C ASP A 161 1.36 17.69 14.68
N ALA A 162 0.33 18.46 15.06
CA ALA A 162 -1.07 18.12 14.90
C ALA A 162 -1.64 18.58 13.55
N HIS A 163 -2.26 17.66 12.81
CA HIS A 163 -2.85 17.91 11.49
C HIS A 163 -4.23 17.25 11.33
N ASN A 164 -5.15 17.92 10.63
CA ASN A 164 -6.45 17.34 10.29
C ASN A 164 -6.36 16.42 9.05
N ILE A 165 -7.18 15.39 9.02
CA ILE A 165 -7.41 14.55 7.84
C ILE A 165 -8.89 14.15 7.79
N TRP A 166 -9.56 14.36 6.66
CA TRP A 166 -11.00 14.19 6.51
C TRP A 166 -11.40 13.65 5.13
N GLY A 167 -12.70 13.38 4.94
CA GLY A 167 -13.30 13.05 3.66
C GLY A 167 -12.62 11.88 2.93
N LEU A 168 -12.59 11.97 1.59
CA LEU A 168 -12.06 10.92 0.72
C LEU A 168 -10.55 10.68 0.94
N ILE A 169 -9.79 11.71 1.34
CA ILE A 169 -8.35 11.58 1.65
C ILE A 169 -8.16 10.73 2.90
N ARG A 170 -8.94 10.95 3.95
CA ARG A 170 -8.97 10.08 5.14
C ARG A 170 -9.36 8.65 4.80
N ASP A 171 -10.41 8.46 4.00
CA ASP A 171 -10.89 7.12 3.64
C ASP A 171 -9.84 6.34 2.81
N LYS A 172 -9.12 7.03 1.92
CA LYS A 172 -7.99 6.44 1.19
C LYS A 172 -6.83 6.09 2.12
N TRP A 173 -6.44 6.99 3.02
CA TRP A 173 -5.39 6.74 4.01
C TRP A 173 -5.72 5.56 4.95
N ALA A 174 -6.99 5.44 5.37
CA ALA A 174 -7.51 4.32 6.14
C ALA A 174 -7.33 2.98 5.41
N SER A 175 -7.60 2.95 4.09
CA SER A 175 -7.37 1.76 3.25
C SER A 175 -5.89 1.36 3.12
N LEU A 176 -4.97 2.27 3.45
CA LEU A 176 -3.52 2.10 3.37
C LEU A 176 -2.87 1.85 4.74
N ASP A 177 -3.64 1.34 5.73
CA ASP A 177 -3.22 1.10 7.13
C ASP A 177 -2.88 2.39 7.91
N TRP A 178 -3.56 3.50 7.65
CA TRP A 178 -3.49 4.73 8.47
C TRP A 178 -2.03 5.22 8.69
N GLU A 179 -1.71 5.69 9.90
CA GLU A 179 -0.35 6.10 10.26
C GLU A 179 0.64 4.94 10.22
N ASN A 180 0.16 3.70 10.22
CA ASN A 180 0.99 2.50 10.24
C ASN A 180 1.56 2.13 8.88
N GLY A 181 0.85 2.45 7.80
CA GLY A 181 1.25 2.17 6.43
C GLY A 181 2.43 3.00 5.92
N ARG A 182 2.65 2.91 4.60
CA ARG A 182 3.77 3.56 3.89
C ARG A 182 3.72 5.09 3.97
N LEU A 183 2.53 5.69 4.09
CA LEU A 183 2.36 7.14 4.14
C LEU A 183 2.73 7.76 5.48
N GLY A 184 2.61 7.02 6.59
CA GLY A 184 2.83 7.58 7.93
C GLY A 184 1.79 8.61 8.36
N PHE A 185 2.15 9.48 9.30
CA PHE A 185 1.32 10.60 9.76
C PHE A 185 1.17 11.69 8.67
N PRO A 186 0.11 12.51 8.72
CA PRO A 186 0.05 13.74 7.93
C PRO A 186 1.10 14.76 8.38
N THR A 187 1.70 15.48 7.43
CA THR A 187 2.69 16.56 7.65
C THR A 187 2.17 17.93 7.21
N SER A 188 0.89 18.00 6.85
CA SER A 188 0.16 19.21 6.48
C SER A 188 -1.33 19.00 6.72
N ASP A 189 -2.07 20.08 6.82
CA ASP A 189 -3.54 20.06 6.71
C ASP A 189 -3.93 19.91 5.23
N GLU A 190 -5.13 19.41 4.92
CA GLU A 190 -5.62 19.29 3.53
C GLU A 190 -5.68 20.67 2.84
N PHE A 191 -5.12 20.76 1.63
CA PHE A 191 -5.06 21.98 0.83
C PHE A 191 -5.77 21.83 -0.52
N GLY A 192 -6.37 22.91 -1.02
CA GLY A 192 -7.00 22.94 -2.34
C GLY A 192 -5.97 22.98 -3.47
N THR A 193 -6.27 22.30 -4.58
CA THR A 193 -5.46 22.28 -5.81
C THR A 193 -6.33 22.66 -7.01
N ARG A 194 -5.82 22.61 -8.26
CA ARG A 194 -6.59 23.03 -9.44
C ARG A 194 -7.89 22.25 -9.63
N ASP A 195 -8.83 22.79 -10.41
CA ASP A 195 -10.05 22.09 -10.84
C ASP A 195 -10.91 21.48 -9.69
N ASN A 196 -10.82 22.06 -8.48
CA ASN A 196 -11.44 21.57 -7.24
C ASN A 196 -10.89 20.22 -6.73
N GLY A 197 -9.66 19.87 -7.09
CA GLY A 197 -8.90 18.84 -6.41
C GLY A 197 -8.45 19.28 -5.02
N ALA A 198 -7.88 18.33 -4.27
CA ALA A 198 -7.26 18.57 -2.97
C ALA A 198 -5.97 17.74 -2.83
N GLY A 199 -5.05 18.17 -1.97
CA GLY A 199 -3.82 17.46 -1.66
C GLY A 199 -3.57 17.43 -0.16
N GLN A 200 -2.79 16.45 0.28
CA GLN A 200 -2.26 16.40 1.63
C GLN A 200 -0.88 15.71 1.65
N HIS A 201 0.12 16.39 2.22
CA HIS A 201 1.44 15.81 2.45
C HIS A 201 1.43 14.90 3.69
N MET A 202 2.17 13.80 3.59
CA MET A 202 2.34 12.76 4.60
C MET A 202 3.85 12.50 4.83
N GLU A 203 4.23 11.79 5.89
CA GLU A 203 5.65 11.48 6.17
C GLU A 203 6.35 10.72 5.01
N GLY A 204 5.64 9.78 4.38
CA GLY A 204 6.17 8.87 3.37
C GLY A 204 5.74 9.13 1.92
N GLY A 205 5.05 10.24 1.66
CA GLY A 205 4.48 10.57 0.36
C GLY A 205 3.36 11.60 0.47
N GLU A 206 2.46 11.59 -0.49
CA GLU A 206 1.38 12.58 -0.62
C GLU A 206 0.09 11.88 -1.06
N LEU A 207 -1.07 12.37 -0.65
CA LEU A 207 -2.37 11.94 -1.15
C LEU A 207 -2.98 13.09 -1.95
N TYR A 208 -3.42 12.82 -3.18
CA TYR A 208 -4.09 13.80 -4.02
C TYR A 208 -5.46 13.29 -4.47
N TYR A 209 -6.45 14.15 -4.33
CA TYR A 209 -7.80 14.02 -4.85
C TYR A 209 -7.97 14.84 -6.13
N SER A 210 -8.60 14.24 -7.14
CA SER A 210 -9.17 14.96 -8.28
C SER A 210 -10.61 14.49 -8.55
N PRO A 211 -11.51 15.36 -9.06
CA PRO A 211 -12.86 14.94 -9.46
C PRO A 211 -12.87 13.90 -10.59
N SER A 212 -11.82 13.87 -11.41
CA SER A 212 -11.61 12.95 -12.54
C SER A 212 -11.07 11.58 -12.11
N GLY A 213 -10.06 11.54 -11.24
CA GLY A 213 -9.36 10.31 -10.83
C GLY A 213 -9.80 9.72 -9.49
N GLY A 214 -10.35 10.51 -8.57
CA GLY A 214 -10.52 10.09 -7.17
C GLY A 214 -9.24 10.37 -6.35
N VAL A 215 -8.99 9.57 -5.31
CA VAL A 215 -7.84 9.78 -4.40
C VAL A 215 -6.75 8.73 -4.58
N HIS A 216 -5.53 9.20 -4.85
CA HIS A 216 -4.36 8.35 -5.06
C HIS A 216 -3.13 8.80 -4.26
N PRO A 217 -2.35 7.86 -3.72
CA PRO A 217 -1.09 8.14 -3.05
C PRO A 217 0.05 8.24 -4.07
N VAL A 218 0.93 9.23 -3.93
CA VAL A 218 2.17 9.35 -4.71
C VAL A 218 3.34 9.34 -3.73
N TRP A 219 4.34 8.47 -3.94
CA TRP A 219 5.47 8.31 -3.01
C TRP A 219 6.79 7.97 -3.70
N GLY A 220 7.91 8.10 -2.96
CA GLY A 220 9.25 7.74 -3.42
C GLY A 220 9.66 8.41 -4.74
N ALA A 221 10.46 7.71 -5.54
CA ALA A 221 11.01 8.25 -6.79
C ALA A 221 9.94 8.65 -7.83
N ILE A 222 8.78 7.99 -7.84
CA ILE A 222 7.65 8.39 -8.68
C ILE A 222 7.14 9.79 -8.27
N ARG A 223 6.94 10.00 -6.96
CA ARG A 223 6.60 11.32 -6.41
C ARG A 223 7.67 12.36 -6.70
N ASP A 224 8.95 12.02 -6.51
CA ASP A 224 10.03 12.98 -6.76
C ASP A 224 10.12 13.38 -8.24
N GLN A 225 9.86 12.47 -9.19
CA GLN A 225 9.75 12.82 -10.61
C GLN A 225 8.52 13.68 -10.91
N TRP A 226 7.37 13.38 -10.30
CA TRP A 226 6.14 14.16 -10.45
C TRP A 226 6.28 15.60 -9.91
N VAL A 227 6.84 15.73 -8.72
CA VAL A 227 7.20 17.01 -8.06
C VAL A 227 8.14 17.83 -8.93
N ASN A 228 9.24 17.23 -9.40
CA ASN A 228 10.20 17.90 -10.29
C ASN A 228 9.59 18.29 -11.65
N ALA A 229 8.49 17.65 -12.05
CA ALA A 229 7.75 17.95 -13.28
C ALA A 229 6.62 19.00 -13.08
N GLY A 230 6.42 19.52 -11.87
CA GLY A 230 5.44 20.57 -11.56
C GLY A 230 4.17 20.12 -10.84
N TYR A 231 4.16 18.94 -10.19
CA TYR A 231 2.99 18.35 -9.52
C TYR A 231 1.78 18.23 -10.48
N GLU A 232 0.56 18.45 -9.99
CA GLU A 232 -0.69 18.33 -10.74
C GLU A 232 -0.83 19.39 -11.85
N ASN A 233 -0.12 20.51 -11.74
CA ASN A 233 -0.04 21.55 -12.78
C ASN A 233 1.06 21.24 -13.82
N GLY A 234 1.86 20.21 -13.56
CA GLY A 234 2.94 19.75 -14.40
C GLY A 234 2.47 18.94 -15.61
N LYS A 235 3.44 18.50 -16.42
CA LYS A 235 3.16 17.75 -17.67
C LYS A 235 2.38 16.45 -17.47
N TYR A 236 2.38 15.89 -16.26
CA TYR A 236 1.72 14.62 -15.92
C TYR A 236 0.23 14.77 -15.56
N GLY A 237 -0.16 15.89 -14.96
CA GLY A 237 -1.50 16.06 -14.37
C GLY A 237 -1.63 15.37 -12.99
N TYR A 238 -2.86 15.15 -12.52
CA TYR A 238 -3.13 14.39 -11.29
C TYR A 238 -2.81 12.90 -11.44
N PRO A 239 -2.46 12.20 -10.34
CA PRO A 239 -2.48 10.74 -10.33
C PRO A 239 -3.92 10.22 -10.52
N ILE A 240 -4.06 9.18 -11.36
CA ILE A 240 -5.33 8.47 -11.64
C ILE A 240 -5.24 6.97 -11.33
N SER A 241 -4.15 6.53 -10.71
CA SER A 241 -3.98 5.20 -10.14
C SER A 241 -3.12 5.27 -8.87
N ASP A 242 -3.16 4.22 -8.06
CA ASP A 242 -2.12 3.96 -7.07
C ASP A 242 -0.84 3.48 -7.79
N GLU A 243 0.30 3.41 -7.08
CA GLU A 243 1.51 2.74 -7.56
C GLU A 243 1.25 1.22 -7.75
N VAL A 244 1.40 0.72 -8.97
CA VAL A 244 1.33 -0.70 -9.31
C VAL A 244 2.73 -1.31 -9.49
N ASP A 245 2.86 -2.61 -9.21
CA ASP A 245 4.02 -3.39 -9.62
C ASP A 245 4.02 -3.54 -11.15
N GLY A 246 5.20 -3.50 -11.77
CA GLY A 246 5.37 -3.65 -13.21
C GLY A 246 5.22 -5.10 -13.68
N GLY A 247 4.01 -5.65 -13.58
CA GLY A 247 3.66 -6.98 -14.04
C GLY A 247 4.03 -8.12 -13.08
N ASP A 248 3.13 -9.08 -12.95
CA ASP A 248 3.40 -10.41 -12.39
C ASP A 248 3.01 -11.44 -13.45
N TYR A 249 3.96 -12.29 -13.83
CA TYR A 249 3.74 -13.36 -14.79
C TYR A 249 4.34 -14.65 -14.22
N ASN A 250 3.46 -15.62 -13.98
CA ASN A 250 3.74 -16.93 -13.36
C ASN A 250 4.45 -16.85 -11.99
N ASN A 251 3.90 -16.01 -11.09
CA ASN A 251 4.40 -15.74 -9.74
C ASN A 251 5.83 -15.18 -9.71
N LYS A 252 6.22 -14.48 -10.77
CA LYS A 252 7.46 -13.69 -10.82
C LYS A 252 7.06 -12.23 -11.01
N LYS A 253 7.33 -11.43 -9.99
CA LYS A 253 7.25 -9.97 -10.08
C LYS A 253 8.37 -9.45 -10.97
N TYR A 254 8.03 -8.66 -11.97
CA TYR A 254 9.00 -8.02 -12.84
C TYR A 254 9.42 -6.67 -12.25
N GLU A 255 10.68 -6.30 -12.50
CA GLU A 255 11.34 -5.24 -11.72
C GLU A 255 10.93 -3.85 -12.21
N GLY A 256 9.85 -3.32 -11.63
CA GLY A 256 9.36 -1.98 -11.90
C GLY A 256 8.19 -1.58 -11.01
N LYS A 257 7.97 -0.27 -10.92
CA LYS A 257 6.83 0.41 -10.34
C LYS A 257 6.30 1.40 -11.35
N CYS A 258 4.99 1.51 -11.50
CA CYS A 258 4.37 2.53 -12.33
C CYS A 258 3.20 3.18 -11.63
N GLN A 259 2.91 4.42 -12.01
CA GLN A 259 1.72 5.12 -11.60
C GLN A 259 1.20 5.95 -12.78
N TYR A 260 -0.10 5.86 -13.01
CA TYR A 260 -0.77 6.57 -14.09
C TYR A 260 -1.19 7.96 -13.62
N PHE A 261 -1.01 8.95 -14.49
CA PHE A 261 -1.47 10.32 -14.30
C PHE A 261 -2.35 10.72 -15.50
N GLU A 262 -3.09 11.83 -15.38
CA GLU A 262 -4.08 12.26 -16.40
C GLU A 262 -3.53 12.37 -17.83
N HIS A 263 -2.25 12.68 -18.00
CA HIS A 263 -1.64 12.93 -19.31
C HIS A 263 -0.57 11.92 -19.72
N ASP A 264 0.06 11.22 -18.77
CA ASP A 264 1.23 10.35 -19.00
C ASP A 264 1.46 9.42 -17.77
N VAL A 265 2.38 8.47 -17.87
CA VAL A 265 2.76 7.52 -16.82
C VAL A 265 4.13 7.88 -16.22
N ILE A 266 4.30 7.71 -14.91
CA ILE A 266 5.63 7.77 -14.27
C ILE A 266 6.03 6.37 -13.83
N THR A 267 7.29 6.04 -14.06
CA THR A 267 7.78 4.67 -14.04
C THR A 267 9.16 4.62 -13.40
N TRP A 268 9.40 3.63 -12.55
CA TRP A 268 10.62 3.54 -11.75
C TRP A 268 11.06 2.10 -11.53
N ASN A 269 12.36 1.84 -11.49
CA ASN A 269 12.93 0.53 -11.17
C ASN A 269 13.92 0.66 -10.01
N PHE A 270 13.81 -0.23 -9.01
CA PHE A 270 14.64 -0.24 -7.80
C PHE A 270 16.04 -0.83 -8.07
N THR A 271 16.21 -1.65 -9.11
CA THR A 271 17.44 -2.41 -9.30
C THR A 271 18.54 -1.54 -9.89
N ARG A 272 19.63 -1.46 -9.10
CA ARG A 272 21.02 -1.12 -9.45
C ARG A 272 21.30 -1.05 -10.95
N GLY A 273 21.98 0.02 -11.39
CA GLY A 273 22.32 0.24 -12.80
C GLY A 273 22.93 -0.99 -13.49
N LEU A 274 22.67 -1.09 -14.82
CA LEU A 274 22.50 -2.29 -15.65
C LEU A 274 21.00 -2.71 -15.68
N TYR A 275 20.21 -2.53 -16.74
CA TYR A 275 20.57 -2.42 -18.17
C TYR A 275 21.68 -3.41 -18.54
N ASP A 276 21.49 -4.66 -18.12
CA ASP A 276 22.53 -5.67 -18.16
C ASP A 276 22.74 -6.21 -19.58
N LYS A 277 23.65 -5.55 -20.30
CA LYS A 277 24.12 -5.98 -21.62
C LYS A 277 24.68 -7.41 -21.63
N LEU A 278 25.06 -7.97 -20.47
CA LEU A 278 25.53 -9.35 -20.37
C LEU A 278 24.43 -10.39 -20.67
N ASN A 279 23.15 -10.03 -20.54
CA ASN A 279 22.01 -10.88 -20.90
C ASN A 279 21.39 -10.53 -22.27
N SER A 280 21.91 -9.52 -22.96
CA SER A 280 21.49 -9.17 -24.33
C SER A 280 22.00 -10.21 -25.32
N SER A 281 21.26 -10.43 -26.42
CA SER A 281 21.80 -11.11 -27.60
C SER A 281 22.44 -10.13 -28.59
N VAL A 282 22.72 -8.90 -28.13
CA VAL A 282 23.27 -7.81 -28.92
C VAL A 282 24.79 -7.82 -28.81
N TYR A 283 25.48 -7.69 -29.93
CA TYR A 283 26.94 -7.59 -29.99
C TYR A 283 27.38 -6.30 -30.70
N VAL A 284 28.65 -5.94 -30.55
CA VAL A 284 29.27 -4.83 -31.28
C VAL A 284 30.18 -5.44 -32.35
N GLY A 285 29.72 -5.41 -33.60
CA GLY A 285 30.47 -5.89 -34.76
C GLY A 285 31.14 -4.75 -35.55
N PRO A 286 31.88 -5.06 -36.63
CA PRO A 286 32.56 -4.07 -37.48
C PRO A 286 31.62 -3.02 -38.10
N ALA A 287 30.33 -3.35 -38.23
CA ALA A 287 29.28 -2.46 -38.74
C ALA A 287 28.32 -1.99 -37.63
N GLY A 288 28.81 -1.83 -36.39
CA GLY A 288 28.12 -1.22 -35.26
C GLY A 288 27.44 -2.21 -34.31
N THR A 289 26.54 -1.68 -33.46
CA THR A 289 25.73 -2.46 -32.51
C THR A 289 24.65 -3.24 -33.25
N GLN A 290 24.63 -4.56 -33.11
CA GLN A 290 23.80 -5.47 -33.91
C GLN A 290 23.12 -6.56 -33.09
N LEU A 291 21.91 -6.94 -33.52
CA LEU A 291 21.24 -8.17 -33.11
C LEU A 291 21.21 -9.12 -34.31
N GLY A 292 22.02 -10.17 -34.28
CA GLY A 292 22.08 -11.18 -35.33
C GLY A 292 20.97 -12.21 -35.15
N LEU A 293 20.08 -12.35 -36.14
CA LEU A 293 18.98 -13.33 -36.11
C LEU A 293 19.14 -14.39 -37.20
N PHE A 294 18.76 -15.62 -36.89
CA PHE A 294 18.57 -16.69 -37.87
C PHE A 294 17.16 -17.27 -37.73
N ASN A 295 16.27 -16.88 -38.63
CA ASN A 295 14.89 -17.35 -38.61
C ASN A 295 14.80 -18.81 -39.08
N ARG A 296 14.26 -19.68 -38.23
CA ARG A 296 13.87 -21.07 -38.52
C ARG A 296 12.38 -21.33 -38.30
N SER A 297 11.63 -20.28 -37.96
CA SER A 297 10.20 -20.31 -37.71
C SER A 297 9.41 -20.18 -39.02
N LYS A 298 8.22 -20.78 -39.04
CA LYS A 298 7.22 -20.55 -40.09
C LYS A 298 6.58 -19.15 -40.05
N TYR A 299 6.67 -18.43 -38.92
CA TYR A 299 6.12 -17.08 -38.70
C TYR A 299 7.00 -16.00 -39.37
N VAL A 300 7.27 -16.16 -40.68
CA VAL A 300 8.24 -15.34 -41.43
C VAL A 300 7.80 -13.88 -41.54
N ALA A 301 6.50 -13.62 -41.68
CA ALA A 301 5.96 -12.26 -41.81
C ALA A 301 6.03 -11.51 -40.46
N GLU A 302 5.79 -12.20 -39.36
CA GLU A 302 5.83 -11.71 -37.99
C GLU A 302 7.27 -11.37 -37.59
N VAL A 303 8.22 -12.26 -37.91
CA VAL A 303 9.65 -12.01 -37.70
C VAL A 303 10.14 -10.83 -38.55
N GLN A 304 9.76 -10.74 -39.83
CA GLN A 304 10.16 -9.60 -40.66
C GLN A 304 9.58 -8.29 -40.13
N ASN A 305 8.30 -8.28 -39.73
CA ASN A 305 7.67 -7.11 -39.12
C ASN A 305 8.40 -6.65 -37.85
N ALA A 306 8.73 -7.57 -36.95
CA ALA A 306 9.50 -7.25 -35.74
C ALA A 306 10.88 -6.67 -36.06
N VAL A 307 11.58 -7.23 -37.06
CA VAL A 307 12.89 -6.73 -37.53
C VAL A 307 12.77 -5.31 -38.09
N ASP A 308 11.75 -5.02 -38.91
CA ASP A 308 11.55 -3.70 -39.49
C ASP A 308 11.22 -2.65 -38.40
N GLN A 309 10.37 -3.03 -37.45
CA GLN A 309 9.99 -2.17 -36.33
C GLN A 309 11.16 -1.86 -35.39
N TRP A 310 11.97 -2.85 -35.00
CA TRP A 310 13.15 -2.59 -34.17
C TRP A 310 14.26 -1.83 -34.92
N ASN A 311 14.45 -2.08 -36.23
CA ASN A 311 15.36 -1.28 -37.05
C ASN A 311 14.91 0.19 -37.18
N SER A 312 13.61 0.48 -37.12
CA SER A 312 13.09 1.87 -37.15
C SER A 312 13.61 2.73 -35.99
N LYS A 313 14.05 2.12 -34.88
CA LYS A 313 14.64 2.81 -33.73
C LYS A 313 16.10 3.22 -33.93
N GLY A 314 16.80 2.62 -34.90
CA GLY A 314 18.06 3.11 -35.45
C GLY A 314 19.33 3.00 -34.58
N LYS A 315 19.29 2.40 -33.37
CA LYS A 315 20.48 2.29 -32.48
C LYS A 315 21.12 0.91 -32.50
N VAL A 316 20.30 -0.13 -32.51
CA VAL A 316 20.70 -1.53 -32.73
C VAL A 316 20.18 -1.95 -34.09
N LYS A 317 21.06 -2.40 -34.97
CA LYS A 317 20.67 -2.92 -36.28
C LYS A 317 20.36 -4.40 -36.16
N VAL A 318 19.09 -4.77 -36.36
CA VAL A 318 18.66 -6.17 -36.38
C VAL A 318 18.91 -6.73 -37.79
N VAL A 319 19.69 -7.81 -37.90
CA VAL A 319 20.18 -8.33 -39.19
C VAL A 319 19.79 -9.80 -39.41
N MET A 320 19.28 -10.09 -40.61
CA MET A 320 18.93 -11.45 -41.07
C MET A 320 19.55 -11.73 -42.46
N PRO A 321 20.13 -12.92 -42.67
CA PRO A 321 20.65 -13.83 -41.65
C PRO A 321 21.86 -13.19 -40.95
N GLY A 322 21.99 -13.39 -39.63
CA GLY A 322 23.12 -12.88 -38.86
C GLY A 322 24.47 -13.30 -39.45
N VAL A 323 25.35 -12.32 -39.72
CA VAL A 323 26.65 -12.54 -40.38
C VAL A 323 27.79 -12.84 -39.40
N GLU A 324 27.62 -12.56 -38.11
CA GLU A 324 28.61 -12.79 -37.05
C GLU A 324 27.96 -13.41 -35.82
N ASN A 325 28.74 -14.15 -35.02
CA ASN A 325 28.26 -14.85 -33.82
C ASN A 325 28.41 -13.93 -32.59
N PRO A 326 27.44 -13.86 -31.65
CA PRO A 326 26.29 -14.75 -31.49
C PRO A 326 25.13 -14.48 -32.47
N VAL A 327 24.54 -15.55 -33.00
CA VAL A 327 23.31 -15.50 -33.80
C VAL A 327 22.16 -16.15 -33.03
N LEU A 328 21.15 -15.36 -32.68
CA LEU A 328 19.94 -15.80 -31.99
C LEU A 328 19.02 -16.54 -32.97
N GLN A 329 18.60 -17.76 -32.63
CA GLN A 329 17.66 -18.52 -33.47
C GLN A 329 16.22 -18.15 -33.13
N VAL A 330 15.37 -17.93 -34.14
CA VAL A 330 13.92 -17.89 -33.94
C VAL A 330 13.37 -19.25 -34.35
N VAL A 331 12.74 -19.98 -33.42
CA VAL A 331 12.34 -21.38 -33.61
C VAL A 331 10.89 -21.63 -33.19
N ASP A 332 10.22 -22.53 -33.92
CA ASP A 332 8.90 -23.01 -33.54
C ASP A 332 9.01 -24.12 -32.48
N VAL A 333 8.17 -24.04 -31.45
CA VAL A 333 7.92 -25.13 -30.50
C VAL A 333 6.43 -25.42 -30.45
N ASN A 334 6.04 -26.61 -29.99
CA ASN A 334 4.65 -26.98 -29.77
C ASN A 334 4.56 -27.65 -28.39
N ILE A 335 4.24 -26.84 -27.37
CA ILE A 335 4.25 -27.24 -25.97
C ILE A 335 2.88 -26.87 -25.39
N THR A 336 2.07 -27.89 -25.10
CA THR A 336 0.65 -27.74 -24.71
C THR A 336 0.45 -27.40 -23.23
N ASP A 337 1.45 -27.69 -22.40
CA ASP A 337 1.52 -27.42 -20.97
C ASP A 337 2.40 -26.21 -20.63
N ALA A 338 2.83 -25.46 -21.65
CA ALA A 338 3.55 -24.21 -21.48
C ALA A 338 2.63 -23.10 -20.97
N ASP A 339 3.23 -22.23 -20.16
CA ASP A 339 2.62 -21.01 -19.65
C ASP A 339 2.81 -19.81 -20.61
N PHE A 340 3.51 -20.00 -21.73
CA PHE A 340 3.99 -18.95 -22.65
C PHE A 340 3.57 -19.13 -24.12
N VAL A 341 3.33 -17.99 -24.79
CA VAL A 341 3.06 -17.91 -26.25
C VAL A 341 4.35 -17.65 -27.04
N GLY A 342 5.12 -16.63 -26.64
CA GLY A 342 6.51 -16.43 -27.03
C GLY A 342 7.43 -16.66 -25.82
N GLN A 343 8.72 -16.90 -26.07
CA GLN A 343 9.74 -16.84 -25.01
C GLN A 343 11.17 -16.67 -25.53
N TYR A 344 11.82 -15.58 -25.15
CA TYR A 344 13.25 -15.37 -25.25
C TYR A 344 14.01 -16.21 -24.23
N VAL A 345 15.03 -16.92 -24.71
CA VAL A 345 16.01 -17.67 -23.92
C VAL A 345 17.37 -16.98 -24.11
N PRO A 346 17.91 -16.29 -23.08
CA PRO A 346 19.14 -15.51 -23.17
C PRO A 346 20.31 -16.23 -23.85
N GLY A 347 20.90 -15.58 -24.85
CA GLY A 347 22.04 -16.11 -25.62
C GLY A 347 21.77 -17.37 -26.44
N SER A 348 20.51 -17.78 -26.62
CA SER A 348 20.15 -19.06 -27.26
C SER A 348 19.12 -18.91 -28.38
N GLN A 349 17.86 -18.61 -28.04
CA GLN A 349 16.76 -18.63 -29.02
C GLN A 349 15.53 -17.85 -28.56
N ILE A 350 14.74 -17.35 -29.51
CA ILE A 350 13.33 -16.97 -29.31
C ILE A 350 12.49 -18.19 -29.69
N ARG A 351 11.68 -18.69 -28.75
CA ARG A 351 10.72 -19.77 -28.96
C ARG A 351 9.35 -19.20 -29.27
N LEU A 352 8.75 -19.62 -30.37
CA LEU A 352 7.39 -19.27 -30.77
C LEU A 352 6.51 -20.51 -30.62
N ASN A 353 5.54 -20.48 -29.70
CA ASN A 353 4.75 -21.65 -29.34
C ASN A 353 3.54 -21.79 -30.27
N SER A 354 3.69 -22.65 -31.27
CA SER A 354 2.68 -22.89 -32.29
C SER A 354 1.38 -23.46 -31.74
N HIS A 355 1.39 -24.05 -30.53
CA HIS A 355 0.15 -24.46 -29.86
C HIS A 355 -0.82 -23.29 -29.65
N PHE A 356 -0.30 -22.10 -29.34
CA PHE A 356 -1.09 -20.90 -29.06
C PHE A 356 -1.15 -19.93 -30.24
N MET A 357 -0.09 -19.84 -31.05
CA MET A 357 -0.04 -18.96 -32.22
C MET A 357 -0.78 -19.52 -33.45
N ASP A 358 -1.04 -20.83 -33.53
CA ASP A 358 -1.91 -21.40 -34.57
C ASP A 358 -3.40 -21.41 -34.18
N ASP A 359 -3.76 -20.94 -32.98
CA ASP A 359 -5.15 -20.95 -32.53
C ASP A 359 -5.97 -19.92 -33.33
N PRO A 360 -7.05 -20.33 -34.04
CA PRO A 360 -7.87 -19.42 -34.82
C PRO A 360 -8.57 -18.31 -34.00
N TYR A 361 -8.61 -18.40 -32.67
CA TYR A 361 -9.06 -17.31 -31.81
C TYR A 361 -8.03 -16.18 -31.59
N TYR A 362 -6.76 -16.37 -31.99
CA TYR A 362 -5.65 -15.50 -31.60
C TYR A 362 -4.80 -14.95 -32.76
N VAL A 363 -5.29 -15.05 -34.01
CA VAL A 363 -4.51 -14.76 -35.22
C VAL A 363 -4.23 -13.27 -35.49
N GLY A 364 -3.04 -12.99 -36.03
CA GLY A 364 -2.75 -11.78 -36.81
C GLY A 364 -2.01 -10.68 -36.06
N ALA A 365 -2.73 -9.72 -35.46
CA ALA A 365 -2.08 -8.59 -34.78
C ALA A 365 -1.34 -9.03 -33.51
N ARG A 366 -1.89 -10.03 -32.83
CA ARG A 366 -1.31 -10.68 -31.65
C ARG A 366 -0.01 -11.42 -31.96
N ASP A 367 0.04 -12.23 -33.03
CA ASP A 367 1.24 -12.99 -33.39
C ASP A 367 2.43 -12.09 -33.72
N ARG A 368 2.18 -10.98 -34.45
CA ARG A 368 3.20 -9.95 -34.70
C ARG A 368 3.71 -9.32 -33.41
N ASN A 369 2.83 -9.02 -32.45
CA ASN A 369 3.23 -8.47 -31.16
C ASN A 369 4.06 -9.48 -30.35
N VAL A 370 3.70 -10.76 -30.32
CA VAL A 370 4.50 -11.81 -29.65
C VAL A 370 5.95 -11.80 -30.15
N VAL A 371 6.17 -11.81 -31.47
CA VAL A 371 7.54 -11.82 -32.01
C VAL A 371 8.28 -10.49 -31.74
N LEU A 372 7.56 -9.37 -31.77
CA LEU A 372 8.08 -8.02 -31.49
C LEU A 372 8.51 -7.87 -30.02
N HIS A 373 7.71 -8.40 -29.09
CA HIS A 373 7.93 -8.47 -27.65
C HIS A 373 9.17 -9.31 -27.30
N GLU A 374 9.25 -10.56 -27.77
CA GLU A 374 10.41 -11.43 -27.49
C GLU A 374 11.71 -10.87 -28.08
N MET A 375 11.62 -10.12 -29.18
CA MET A 375 12.77 -9.40 -29.75
C MET A 375 13.18 -8.19 -28.89
N GLY A 376 12.25 -7.56 -28.18
CA GLY A 376 12.55 -6.57 -27.15
C GLY A 376 13.35 -7.16 -25.99
N HIS A 377 13.01 -8.36 -25.53
CA HIS A 377 13.83 -9.10 -24.55
C HIS A 377 15.23 -9.45 -25.08
N ALA A 378 15.35 -9.83 -26.36
CA ALA A 378 16.67 -10.01 -26.99
C ALA A 378 17.53 -8.73 -27.03
N LEU A 379 16.89 -7.56 -27.03
CA LEU A 379 17.47 -6.22 -26.92
C LEU A 379 17.59 -5.73 -25.46
N SER A 380 17.42 -6.62 -24.47
CA SER A 380 17.48 -6.35 -23.03
C SER A 380 16.43 -5.38 -22.47
N LEU A 381 15.28 -5.25 -23.13
CA LEU A 381 14.13 -4.60 -22.50
C LEU A 381 13.44 -5.57 -21.54
N ASN A 382 13.02 -5.05 -20.39
CA ASN A 382 12.17 -5.76 -19.43
C ASN A 382 10.69 -5.48 -19.71
N HIS A 383 9.80 -6.22 -19.04
CA HIS A 383 8.36 -5.94 -19.10
C HIS A 383 8.02 -4.51 -18.67
N SER A 384 6.99 -3.95 -19.32
CA SER A 384 6.40 -2.64 -19.07
C SER A 384 5.07 -2.80 -18.33
N CYS A 385 4.66 -1.78 -17.58
CA CYS A 385 3.36 -1.75 -16.91
C CYS A 385 2.17 -1.42 -17.85
N THR A 386 2.46 -1.04 -19.10
CA THR A 386 1.50 -0.49 -20.06
C THR A 386 1.20 -1.50 -21.17
N TYR A 387 -0.01 -1.47 -21.73
CA TYR A 387 -0.48 -2.22 -22.90
C TYR A 387 0.25 -1.90 -24.23
N ASN A 388 1.58 -1.86 -24.20
CA ASN A 388 2.43 -1.64 -25.37
C ASN A 388 3.31 -2.89 -25.59
N ILE A 389 4.37 -2.78 -26.39
CA ILE A 389 5.13 -3.95 -26.87
C ILE A 389 5.66 -4.81 -25.73
N MET A 390 6.23 -4.21 -24.68
CA MET A 390 6.77 -4.99 -23.56
C MET A 390 5.73 -5.30 -22.45
N ASP A 391 4.41 -5.18 -22.69
CA ASP A 391 3.41 -5.70 -21.74
C ASP A 391 3.61 -7.21 -21.51
N ALA A 392 3.61 -7.65 -20.25
CA ALA A 392 3.63 -9.07 -19.90
C ALA A 392 2.38 -9.84 -20.37
N VAL A 393 1.29 -9.12 -20.66
CA VAL A 393 0.06 -9.68 -21.25
C VAL A 393 0.14 -9.65 -22.77
N VAL A 394 -0.02 -10.82 -23.40
CA VAL A 394 -0.08 -10.96 -24.85
C VAL A 394 -1.28 -10.17 -25.42
N SER A 395 -0.98 -9.03 -26.06
CA SER A 395 -1.96 -8.09 -26.63
C SER A 395 -1.83 -7.97 -28.16
N GLU A 396 -2.75 -7.26 -28.79
CA GLU A 396 -2.68 -6.91 -30.23
C GLU A 396 -1.88 -5.63 -30.52
N GLN A 397 -1.49 -4.87 -29.49
CA GLN A 397 -0.81 -3.59 -29.67
C GLN A 397 0.60 -3.80 -30.24
N GLN A 398 0.95 -3.03 -31.27
CA GLN A 398 2.26 -3.08 -31.93
C GLN A 398 3.01 -1.75 -31.83
N GLU A 399 2.44 -0.75 -31.16
CA GLU A 399 3.09 0.55 -30.97
C GLU A 399 4.02 0.52 -29.75
N PHE A 400 5.20 1.12 -29.91
CA PHE A 400 6.16 1.29 -28.83
C PHE A 400 5.66 2.34 -27.84
N GLY A 401 5.38 1.91 -26.61
CA GLY A 401 5.02 2.77 -25.51
C GLY A 401 6.18 3.67 -25.08
N LEU A 402 5.89 4.67 -24.24
CA LEU A 402 6.92 5.54 -23.67
C LEU A 402 7.98 4.75 -22.89
N LEU A 403 7.57 3.67 -22.20
CA LEU A 403 8.46 2.73 -21.53
C LEU A 403 9.37 1.94 -22.48
N ASP A 404 8.83 1.42 -23.57
CA ASP A 404 9.61 0.65 -24.56
C ASP A 404 10.67 1.56 -25.18
N ASN A 405 10.27 2.78 -25.55
CA ASN A 405 11.15 3.80 -26.10
C ASN A 405 12.21 4.25 -25.09
N SER A 406 11.84 4.59 -23.85
CA SER A 406 12.80 5.06 -22.85
C SER A 406 13.79 3.97 -22.44
N SER A 407 13.32 2.72 -22.31
CA SER A 407 14.18 1.56 -22.00
C SER A 407 15.16 1.28 -23.14
N TYR A 408 14.70 1.34 -24.39
CA TYR A 408 15.57 1.19 -25.56
C TYR A 408 16.62 2.31 -25.66
N GLN A 409 16.22 3.58 -25.50
CA GLN A 409 17.14 4.73 -25.50
C GLN A 409 18.16 4.64 -24.37
N ALA A 410 17.77 4.20 -23.17
CA ALA A 410 18.69 4.08 -22.04
C ALA A 410 19.65 2.88 -22.18
N MET A 411 19.24 1.79 -22.82
CA MET A 411 20.12 0.66 -23.17
C MET A 411 21.14 1.01 -24.27
N TRP A 412 20.68 1.69 -25.33
CA TRP A 412 21.37 1.75 -26.63
C TRP A 412 21.77 3.16 -27.10
N GLY A 413 21.38 4.20 -26.36
CA GLY A 413 21.72 5.61 -26.57
C GLY A 413 20.97 6.27 -27.71
#